data_AF-A0A934LI23-F1
#
_entry.id   AF-A0A934LI23-F1
#
_cell.length_a   1.000
_cell.length_b   1.000
_cell.length_c   1.000
_cell.angle_alpha   90.00
_cell.angle_beta   90.00
_cell.angle_gamma   90.00
#
_symmetry.space_group_name_H-M   'P 1'
#
loop_
_entity.id
_entity.type
_entity.pdbx_description
1 polymer ?
#
loop_
_entity_poly.entity_id
_entity_poly.type
_entity_poly.pdbx_seq_one_letter_code
_entity_poly.pdbx_strand_id
1 'polypeptide(L)'
;MARTFRRKRERHEYYWVLHDWESRLPRGNWIRLDPRSKAGRKAIARFHSDKTVTMGGSAPRWYRKVSDHRIRTGNDRMLRRWLADREFDPVFRSWHNHEANWSWW
;
A
#
# COMPACT_ATOMS: atom_id res chain seq x y z
N MET A 1 -25.92 -13.11 -11.35
CA MET A 1 -25.69 -11.83 -12.08
C MET A 1 -24.19 -11.56 -12.18
N ALA A 2 -23.67 -11.15 -13.34
CA ALA A 2 -22.22 -10.94 -13.52
C ALA A 2 -21.74 -9.58 -12.95
N ARG A 3 -20.67 -9.61 -12.12
CA ARG A 3 -20.08 -8.40 -11.49
C ARG A 3 -19.61 -7.33 -12.48
N THR A 4 -19.32 -7.71 -13.73
CA THR A 4 -18.83 -6.82 -14.79
C THR A 4 -19.86 -5.77 -15.23
N PHE A 5 -21.16 -6.11 -15.25
CA PHE A 5 -22.17 -5.25 -15.87
C PHE A 5 -22.40 -3.94 -15.09
N ARG A 6 -22.29 -3.98 -13.75
CA ARG A 6 -22.52 -2.81 -12.87
C ARG A 6 -21.47 -1.70 -13.02
N ARG A 7 -20.29 -2.00 -13.57
CA ARG A 7 -19.13 -1.08 -13.64
C ARG A 7 -19.05 -0.24 -14.92
N LYS A 8 -19.82 -0.57 -15.97
CA LYS A 8 -19.66 0.00 -17.34
C LYS A 8 -19.95 1.52 -17.45
N ARG A 9 -20.44 2.18 -16.40
CA ARG A 9 -20.73 3.62 -16.34
C ARG A 9 -20.03 4.36 -15.19
N GLU A 10 -19.20 3.68 -14.42
CA GLU A 10 -18.54 4.25 -13.24
C GLU A 10 -17.40 5.19 -13.69
N ARG A 11 -17.59 6.51 -13.55
CA ARG A 11 -16.56 7.51 -13.91
C ARG A 11 -15.39 7.46 -12.92
N HIS A 12 -14.17 7.61 -13.40
CA HIS A 12 -12.96 7.60 -12.57
C HIS A 12 -12.03 8.73 -12.99
N GLU A 13 -11.43 9.40 -12.02
CA GLU A 13 -10.35 10.36 -12.26
C GLU A 13 -9.03 9.60 -12.39
N TYR A 14 -8.60 9.35 -13.63
CA TYR A 14 -7.34 8.67 -13.91
C TYR A 14 -6.10 9.57 -13.77
N TYR A 15 -6.22 10.80 -13.23
CA TYR A 15 -5.11 11.75 -13.13
C TYR A 15 -3.94 11.16 -12.33
N TRP A 16 -4.20 10.73 -11.09
CA TRP A 16 -3.20 10.08 -10.23
C TRP A 16 -2.82 8.67 -10.69
N VAL A 17 -3.75 7.95 -11.33
CA VAL A 17 -3.52 6.60 -11.90
C VAL A 17 -2.52 6.62 -13.06
N LEU A 18 -2.34 7.77 -13.71
CA LEU A 18 -1.44 7.97 -14.84
C LEU A 18 -0.19 8.78 -14.48
N HIS A 19 0.01 9.16 -13.22
CA HIS A 19 1.30 9.64 -12.74
C HIS A 19 2.13 8.46 -12.23
N ASP A 20 3.30 8.27 -12.83
CA ASP A 20 4.26 7.21 -12.47
C ASP A 20 5.61 7.84 -12.09
N TRP A 21 6.36 7.21 -11.19
CA TRP A 21 7.65 7.73 -10.71
C TRP A 21 8.79 7.05 -11.46
N GLU A 22 9.39 7.75 -12.43
CA GLU A 22 10.52 7.22 -13.19
C GLU A 22 11.84 7.54 -12.46
N SER A 23 12.31 6.57 -11.69
CA SER A 23 13.55 6.65 -10.90
C SER A 23 14.83 6.63 -11.75
N ARG A 24 14.73 6.41 -13.06
CA ARG A 24 15.88 6.49 -13.99
C ARG A 24 16.22 7.91 -14.43
N LEU A 25 15.32 8.87 -14.21
CA LEU A 25 15.60 10.28 -14.45
C LEU A 25 16.48 10.87 -13.32
N PRO A 26 17.32 11.88 -13.57
CA PRO A 26 18.11 12.52 -12.52
C PRO A 26 17.23 13.05 -11.38
N ARG A 27 17.52 12.62 -10.14
CA ARG A 27 16.70 12.84 -8.91
C ARG A 27 15.33 12.12 -8.90
N GLY A 28 14.99 11.38 -9.96
CA GLY A 28 13.66 10.85 -10.22
C GLY A 28 12.65 11.95 -10.59
N ASN A 29 11.62 11.61 -11.37
CA ASN A 29 10.57 12.56 -11.72
C ASN A 29 9.21 11.88 -11.90
N TRP A 30 8.14 12.63 -11.66
CA TRP A 30 6.77 12.23 -11.95
C TRP A 30 6.49 12.41 -13.45
N ILE A 31 6.23 11.30 -14.14
CA ILE A 31 5.88 11.29 -15.56
C ILE A 31 4.39 10.97 -15.73
N ARG A 32 3.72 11.70 -16.61
CA ARG A 32 2.31 11.46 -16.94
C ARG A 32 2.20 10.52 -18.13
N LEU A 33 1.76 9.29 -17.88
CA LEU A 33 1.52 8.26 -18.89
C LEU A 33 0.31 8.61 -19.77
N ASP A 34 0.45 8.47 -21.09
CA ASP A 34 -0.70 8.51 -22.00
C ASP A 34 -1.62 7.30 -21.72
N PRO A 35 -2.93 7.49 -21.49
CA PRO A 35 -3.87 6.39 -21.26
C PRO A 35 -3.97 5.38 -22.41
N ARG A 36 -3.62 5.74 -23.66
CA ARG A 36 -3.66 4.83 -24.83
C ARG A 36 -2.39 3.98 -24.97
N SER A 37 -1.26 4.46 -24.43
CA SER A 37 0.03 3.76 -24.41
C SER A 37 -0.05 2.39 -23.71
N LYS A 38 0.94 1.53 -23.97
CA LYS A 38 1.06 0.22 -23.30
C LYS A 38 1.28 0.37 -21.77
N ALA A 39 1.92 1.45 -21.34
CA ALA A 39 2.13 1.76 -19.93
C ALA A 39 0.85 2.26 -19.26
N GLY A 40 0.20 3.29 -19.82
CA GLY A 40 -1.06 3.85 -19.28
C GLY A 40 -2.19 2.81 -19.22
N ARG A 41 -2.35 1.97 -20.25
CA ARG A 41 -3.30 0.84 -20.20
C ARG A 41 -2.98 -0.16 -19.09
N LYS A 42 -1.70 -0.43 -18.81
CA LYS A 42 -1.28 -1.31 -17.71
C LYS A 42 -1.50 -0.68 -16.33
N ALA A 43 -1.27 0.63 -16.19
CA ALA A 43 -1.55 1.38 -14.97
C ALA A 43 -3.06 1.43 -14.67
N ILE A 44 -3.89 1.73 -15.68
CA ILE A 44 -5.36 1.67 -15.58
C ILE A 44 -5.83 0.25 -15.25
N ALA A 45 -5.28 -0.79 -15.88
CA ALA A 45 -5.65 -2.18 -15.58
C ALA A 45 -5.31 -2.58 -14.13
N ARG A 46 -4.15 -2.17 -13.60
CA ARG A 46 -3.78 -2.33 -12.18
C ARG A 46 -4.73 -1.56 -11.25
N PHE A 47 -5.05 -0.32 -11.58
CA PHE A 47 -6.04 0.43 -10.82
C PHE A 47 -7.40 -0.28 -10.81
N HIS A 48 -7.84 -0.88 -11.91
CA HIS A 48 -9.11 -1.62 -11.96
C HIS A 48 -9.11 -2.97 -11.22
N SER A 49 -7.95 -3.63 -11.03
CA SER A 49 -7.84 -4.72 -10.05
C SER A 49 -7.86 -4.18 -8.62
N ASP A 50 -7.08 -3.14 -8.35
CA ASP A 50 -6.72 -2.74 -7.00
C ASP A 50 -7.77 -1.81 -6.36
N LYS A 51 -8.57 -1.09 -7.15
CA LYS A 51 -9.73 -0.29 -6.69
C LYS A 51 -10.82 -1.15 -6.03
N THR A 52 -10.77 -2.48 -6.19
CA THR A 52 -11.61 -3.41 -5.40
C THR A 52 -11.19 -3.53 -3.93
N VAL A 53 -10.04 -2.95 -3.56
CA VAL A 53 -9.43 -2.97 -2.23
C VAL A 53 -9.23 -1.55 -1.68
N THR A 54 -8.88 -0.57 -2.52
CA THR A 54 -8.20 0.66 -2.05
C THR A 54 -9.08 1.87 -1.74
N MET A 55 -10.34 1.96 -2.20
CA MET A 55 -11.19 3.15 -1.99
C MET A 55 -12.48 2.87 -1.20
N GLY A 56 -12.35 2.09 -0.13
CA GLY A 56 -13.47 1.79 0.79
C GLY A 56 -13.36 0.46 1.54
N GLY A 57 -12.16 -0.11 1.64
CA GLY A 57 -11.93 -1.42 2.26
C GLY A 57 -10.64 -1.45 3.09
N SER A 58 -10.44 -2.54 3.82
CA SER A 58 -9.20 -2.80 4.55
C SER A 58 -8.02 -2.95 3.59
N ALA A 59 -6.84 -2.50 4.03
CA ALA A 59 -5.61 -2.50 3.23
C ALA A 59 -5.29 -3.87 2.61
N PRO A 60 -4.55 -3.93 1.48
CA PRO A 60 -4.21 -5.18 0.82
C PRO A 60 -3.60 -6.23 1.76
N ARG A 61 -3.93 -7.52 1.56
CA ARG A 61 -3.39 -8.63 2.38
C ARG A 61 -1.86 -8.68 2.38
N TRP A 62 -1.22 -8.24 1.29
CA TRP A 62 0.24 -8.13 1.21
C TRP A 62 0.78 -7.01 2.10
N TYR A 63 0.11 -5.85 2.14
CA TYR A 63 0.52 -4.69 2.94
C TYR A 63 0.41 -5.01 4.44
N ARG A 64 -0.70 -5.63 4.86
CA ARG A 64 -0.88 -6.11 6.23
C ARG A 64 0.24 -7.05 6.68
N LYS A 65 0.65 -8.03 5.85
CA LYS A 65 1.80 -8.90 6.13
C LYS A 65 3.11 -8.12 6.33
N VAL A 66 3.36 -7.08 5.53
CA VAL A 66 4.57 -6.24 5.63
C VAL A 66 4.54 -5.41 6.92
N SER A 67 3.39 -4.87 7.29
CA SER A 67 3.22 -4.12 8.55
C SER A 67 3.40 -5.03 9.77
N ASP A 68 2.73 -6.19 9.80
CA ASP A 68 2.89 -7.23 10.84
C ASP A 68 4.35 -7.64 11.03
N HIS A 69 5.11 -7.78 9.93
CA HIS A 69 6.53 -8.14 9.98
C HIS A 69 7.41 -7.00 10.53
N ARG A 70 7.12 -5.74 10.20
CA ARG A 70 7.79 -4.57 10.78
C ARG A 70 7.53 -4.48 12.28
N ILE A 71 6.28 -4.64 12.71
CA ILE A 71 5.90 -4.62 14.14
C ILE A 71 6.61 -5.75 14.90
N ARG A 72 6.58 -6.99 14.38
CA ARG A 72 7.32 -8.13 14.97
C ARG A 72 8.82 -7.84 15.09
N THR A 73 9.45 -7.32 14.03
CA THR A 73 10.89 -7.00 14.03
C THR A 73 11.23 -5.87 15.00
N GLY A 74 10.33 -4.91 15.20
CA GLY A 74 10.47 -3.87 16.23
C GLY A 74 10.40 -4.44 17.65
N ASN A 75 9.36 -5.22 17.94
CA ASN A 75 9.16 -5.85 19.25
C ASN A 75 10.30 -6.84 19.59
N ASP A 76 10.76 -7.63 18.63
CA ASP A 76 11.90 -8.56 18.76
C ASP A 76 13.22 -7.83 19.10
N ARG A 77 13.43 -6.60 18.59
CA ARG A 77 14.54 -5.74 19.00
C ARG A 77 14.39 -5.19 20.42
N MET A 78 13.18 -4.80 20.83
CA MET A 78 12.93 -4.36 22.21
C MET A 78 13.14 -5.50 23.22
N LEU A 79 12.65 -6.70 22.89
CA LEU A 79 12.85 -7.91 23.69
C LEU A 79 14.34 -8.26 23.85
N ARG A 80 15.12 -8.27 22.76
CA ARG A 80 16.57 -8.52 22.84
C ARG A 80 17.31 -7.45 23.65
N ARG A 81 16.87 -6.20 23.60
CA ARG A 81 17.47 -5.14 24.41
C ARG A 81 17.19 -5.33 25.91
N TRP A 82 15.95 -5.63 26.29
CA TRP A 82 15.57 -5.92 27.67
C TRP A 82 16.24 -7.18 28.25
N LEU A 83 16.52 -8.17 27.41
CA LEU A 83 17.29 -9.35 27.82
C LEU A 83 18.80 -9.07 28.02
N ALA A 84 19.32 -7.98 27.45
CA ALA A 84 20.71 -7.54 27.61
C ALA A 84 20.89 -6.44 28.66
N ASP A 85 19.85 -5.65 28.92
CA ASP A 85 19.82 -4.49 29.80
C ASP A 85 18.58 -4.57 30.70
N ARG A 86 18.80 -4.77 32.00
CA ARG A 86 17.75 -5.00 33.00
C ARG A 86 17.07 -3.73 33.50
N GLU A 87 17.62 -2.56 33.20
CA GLU A 87 17.06 -1.24 33.54
C GLU A 87 16.25 -0.64 32.39
N PHE A 88 16.40 -1.19 31.17
CA PHE A 88 15.63 -0.79 29.99
C PHE A 88 14.17 -1.26 30.05
N ASP A 89 13.21 -0.33 29.97
CA ASP A 89 11.77 -0.64 29.87
C ASP A 89 11.34 -0.89 28.39
N PRO A 90 10.92 -2.12 28.02
CA PRO A 90 10.60 -2.46 26.63
C PRO A 90 9.17 -2.07 26.23
N VAL A 91 9.01 -0.92 25.56
CA VAL A 91 7.73 -0.52 24.95
C VAL A 91 7.38 -1.43 23.76
N PHE A 92 6.55 -2.44 24.01
CA PHE A 92 6.00 -3.33 22.98
C PHE A 92 4.80 -2.72 22.26
N ARG A 93 4.78 -2.77 20.92
CA ARG A 93 3.58 -2.48 20.12
C ARG A 93 2.64 -3.69 20.17
N SER A 94 1.45 -3.51 20.75
CA SER A 94 0.51 -4.60 21.01
C SER A 94 -0.23 -5.11 19.77
N TRP A 95 -1.17 -4.34 19.20
CA TRP A 95 -2.05 -4.81 18.10
C TRP A 95 -2.75 -3.64 17.39
N HIS A 96 -3.18 -3.70 16.12
CA HIS A 96 -3.03 -4.72 15.05
C HIS A 96 -3.45 -4.10 13.69
N ASN A 97 -3.87 -4.93 12.71
CA ASN A 97 -4.59 -4.65 11.43
C ASN A 97 -5.17 -3.24 11.19
N HIS A 98 -5.80 -2.59 12.18
CA HIS A 98 -6.32 -1.23 12.06
C HIS A 98 -5.20 -0.20 11.77
N GLU A 99 -4.03 -0.28 12.41
CA GLU A 99 -2.86 0.57 12.06
C GLU A 99 -2.54 0.43 10.57
N ALA A 100 -2.47 -0.81 10.07
CA ALA A 100 -2.15 -1.09 8.67
C ALA A 100 -3.28 -0.72 7.68
N ASN A 101 -4.50 -0.50 8.15
CA ASN A 101 -5.58 0.10 7.35
C ASN A 101 -5.44 1.63 7.36
N TRP A 102 -5.17 2.25 8.50
CA TRP A 102 -5.01 3.70 8.64
C TRP A 102 -3.76 4.22 7.92
N SER A 103 -2.64 3.50 7.95
CA SER A 103 -1.39 3.87 7.26
C SER A 103 -1.35 3.53 5.76
N TRP A 104 -2.48 3.07 5.20
CA TRP A 104 -2.65 2.76 3.78
C TRP A 104 -3.38 3.88 3.01
N TRP A 105 -4.00 4.82 3.73
CA TRP A 105 -4.65 6.02 3.18
C TRP A 105 -3.72 7.23 3.23
#